data_AF-A0A9P4SHT7-F1
#
_entry.id   AF-A0A9P4SHT7-F1
#
_cell.length_a   1.000
_cell.length_b   1.000
_cell.length_c   1.000
_cell.angle_alpha   90.00
_cell.angle_beta   90.00
_cell.angle_gamma   90.00
#
_symmetry.space_group_name_H-M   'P 1'
#
loop_
_entity.id
_entity.type
_entity.pdbx_description
1 polymer ?
#
loop_
_entity_poly.entity_id
_entity_poly.type
_entity_poly.pdbx_seq_one_letter_code
_entity_poly.pdbx_strand_id
1 'polypeptide(L)' 'QLTTAVPPSRALELLQSYLAASTKAPHLHPDSTFTPSGLKYPLASGAAGGIVLHNLRRVEAGLRGEHLEPDPPKE' A
#
# COMPACT_ATOMS: atom_id res chain seq x y z
N GLN A 1 4.08 1.08 24.67
CA GLN A 1 4.32 2.43 25.24
C GLN A 1 3.80 3.44 24.24
N LEU A 2 3.02 4.42 24.71
CA LEU A 2 2.04 5.21 23.95
C LEU A 2 2.61 5.80 22.66
N THR A 3 2.18 5.28 21.51
CA THR A 3 2.38 6.01 20.26
C THR A 3 1.34 7.10 20.23
N THR A 4 1.78 8.35 20.31
CA THR A 4 0.96 9.53 20.07
C THR A 4 0.08 9.27 18.84
N ALA A 5 -1.23 9.54 18.95
CA ALA A 5 -2.13 9.33 17.81
C ALA A 5 -1.60 10.15 16.62
N VAL A 6 -1.50 9.49 15.45
CA VAL A 6 -1.11 10.16 14.22
C VAL A 6 -2.33 10.93 13.70
N PRO A 7 -2.25 12.26 13.51
CA PRO A 7 -3.35 13.01 12.92
C PRO A 7 -3.70 12.47 11.53
N PRO A 8 -4.98 12.49 11.10
CA PRO A 8 -5.38 11.98 9.78
C PRO A 8 -4.59 12.57 8.61
N SER A 9 -4.28 13.87 8.64
CA SER A 9 -3.45 14.54 7.64
C SER A 9 -2.03 13.95 7.56
N ARG A 10 -1.42 13.69 8.72
CA ARG A 10 -0.09 13.10 8.78
C ARG A 10 -0.09 11.65 8.32
N ALA A 11 -1.14 10.90 8.66
CA ALA A 11 -1.31 9.53 8.18
C ALA A 11 -1.44 9.51 6.63
N LEU A 12 -2.20 10.45 6.06
CA LEU A 12 -2.35 10.59 4.60
C LEU A 12 -1.00 10.85 3.92
N GLU A 13 -0.21 11.80 4.41
CA GLU A 13 1.13 12.11 3.86
C GLU A 13 2.07 10.90 3.88
N LEU A 14 2.11 10.18 5.00
CA LEU A 14 2.93 8.98 5.16
C LEU A 14 2.50 7.89 4.18
N LEU A 15 1.20 7.69 4.05
CA LEU A 15 0.63 6.67 3.18
C LEU A 15 0.87 6.97 1.69
N GLN A 16 0.69 8.23 1.28
CA GLN A 16 1.00 8.69 -0.07
C GLN A 16 2.48 8.51 -0.43
N SER A 17 3.37 8.87 0.51
CA SER A 17 4.80 8.70 0.35
C SER A 17 5.16 7.22 0.16
N TYR A 18 4.57 6.35 0.99
CA TYR A 18 4.80 4.91 0.91
C TYR A 18 4.28 4.32 -0.41
N LEU A 19 3.04 4.61 -0.81
CA LEU A 19 2.43 4.10 -2.05
C LEU A 19 3.21 4.55 -3.30
N ALA A 20 3.72 5.78 -3.30
CA ALA A 20 4.55 6.29 -4.38
C ALA A 20 5.93 5.60 -4.43
N ALA A 21 6.49 5.24 -3.28
CA ALA A 21 7.79 4.57 -3.19
C ALA A 21 7.69 3.07 -3.52
N SER A 22 6.64 2.40 -3.05
CA SER A 22 6.42 0.95 -3.23
C SER A 22 6.25 0.53 -4.69
N THR A 23 5.82 1.45 -5.56
CA THR A 23 5.67 1.22 -7.01
C THR A 23 6.95 1.47 -7.80
N LYS A 24 7.94 2.15 -7.20
CA LYS A 24 9.21 2.54 -7.84
C LYS A 24 10.39 1.71 -7.37
N ALA A 25 10.35 1.20 -6.15
CA ALA A 25 11.42 0.43 -5.53
C ALA A 25 10.92 -0.93 -5.04
N PRO A 26 11.40 -2.06 -5.61
CA PRO A 26 11.05 -3.40 -5.11
C PRO A 26 11.33 -3.58 -3.61
N HIS A 27 12.43 -3.02 -3.08
CA HIS A 27 12.73 -3.15 -1.64
C HIS A 27 11.74 -2.45 -0.70
N LEU A 28 10.85 -1.62 -1.23
CA LEU A 28 9.78 -0.95 -0.47
C LEU A 28 8.39 -1.53 -0.80
N HIS A 29 8.31 -2.59 -1.61
CA HIS A 29 7.07 -3.26 -1.94
C HIS A 29 6.74 -4.33 -0.89
N PRO A 30 5.50 -4.40 -0.38
CA PRO A 30 5.15 -5.30 0.72
C PRO A 30 5.29 -6.78 0.36
N ASP A 31 4.99 -7.12 -0.90
CA ASP A 31 5.04 -8.52 -1.39
C ASP A 31 6.31 -8.82 -2.19
N SER A 32 7.39 -8.08 -1.95
CA SER A 32 8.63 -8.29 -2.72
C SER A 32 9.24 -9.67 -2.48
N THR A 33 9.76 -10.24 -3.56
CA THR A 33 10.31 -11.60 -3.56
C THR A 33 11.82 -11.57 -3.75
N PHE A 34 12.55 -12.23 -2.85
CA PHE A 34 13.99 -12.48 -3.04
C PHE A 34 14.20 -13.64 -4.02
N THR A 35 15.02 -13.40 -5.03
CA THR A 35 15.45 -14.40 -6.01
C THR A 35 16.97 -14.47 -6.04
N PRO A 36 17.59 -15.51 -6.66
CA PRO A 36 19.03 -15.52 -6.88
C PRO A 36 19.54 -14.32 -7.69
N SER A 37 18.67 -13.71 -8.52
CA SER A 37 18.98 -12.49 -9.29
C SER A 37 18.73 -11.19 -8.52
N GLY A 38 18.42 -11.27 -7.23
CA GLY A 38 18.14 -10.15 -6.35
C GLY A 38 16.66 -9.99 -6.01
N LEU A 39 16.33 -8.84 -5.43
CA LEU A 39 14.99 -8.49 -5.00
C LEU A 39 14.14 -8.03 -6.18
N LYS A 40 12.96 -8.62 -6.36
CA LYS A 40 12.04 -8.35 -7.47
C LYS A 40 10.63 -8.12 -6.94
N TYR A 41 9.84 -7.39 -7.73
CA TYR A 41 8.40 -7.36 -7.53
C TYR A 41 7.80 -8.78 -7.65
N PRO A 42 6.69 -9.04 -6.97
CA PRO A 42 5.96 -10.30 -7.12
C PRO A 42 5.52 -10.50 -8.58
N LEU A 43 5.65 -11.73 -9.10
CA LEU A 43 5.27 -12.04 -10.48
C LEU A 43 3.77 -11.85 -10.73
N ALA A 44 2.93 -12.18 -9.75
CA ALA A 44 1.47 -12.18 -9.89
C ALA A 44 0.87 -10.76 -9.96
N SER A 45 1.45 -9.79 -9.27
CA SER A 45 0.86 -8.45 -9.12
C SER A 45 1.78 -7.31 -9.56
N GLY A 46 3.04 -7.61 -9.90
CA GLY A 46 4.03 -6.63 -10.33
C GLY A 46 4.20 -5.47 -9.34
N ALA A 47 4.57 -4.29 -9.86
CA ALA A 47 4.76 -3.08 -9.06
C ALA A 47 3.45 -2.44 -8.59
N ALA A 48 2.33 -2.72 -9.26
CA ALA A 48 1.01 -2.22 -8.85
C ALA A 48 0.52 -2.88 -7.54
N GLY A 49 1.07 -4.06 -7.22
CA GLY A 49 0.98 -4.74 -5.94
C GLY A 49 -0.31 -5.51 -5.69
N GLY A 50 -0.27 -6.30 -4.62
CA GLY A 50 -1.35 -7.22 -4.24
C GLY A 50 -2.37 -6.59 -3.31
N ILE A 51 -3.05 -7.46 -2.55
CA ILE A 51 -4.15 -7.07 -1.64
C ILE A 51 -3.74 -6.02 -0.61
N VAL A 52 -2.47 -6.02 -0.19
CA VAL A 52 -1.95 -5.03 0.76
C VAL A 52 -1.98 -3.63 0.15
N LEU A 53 -1.41 -3.44 -1.05
CA LEU A 53 -1.43 -2.12 -1.71
C LEU A 53 -2.85 -1.71 -2.11
N HIS A 54 -3.72 -2.66 -2.49
CA HIS A 54 -5.16 -2.40 -2.70
C HIS A 54 -5.82 -1.80 -1.45
N ASN A 55 -5.71 -2.48 -0.31
CA ASN A 55 -6.31 -2.02 0.94
C ASN A 55 -5.73 -0.68 1.42
N LEU A 56 -4.43 -0.46 1.23
CA LEU A 56 -3.80 0.82 1.58
C LEU A 56 -4.33 1.98 0.73
N ARG A 57 -4.59 1.79 -0.57
CA ARG A 57 -5.24 2.82 -1.39
C ARG A 57 -6.67 3.12 -0.93
N ARG A 58 -7.40 2.09 -0.46
CA ARG A 58 -8.72 2.30 0.15
C ARG A 58 -8.63 3.14 1.43
N VAL A 59 -7.65 2.86 2.29
CA VAL A 59 -7.40 3.70 3.48
C VAL A 59 -7.02 5.13 3.08
N GLU A 60 -6.20 5.32 2.05
CA GLU A 60 -5.83 6.65 1.53
C GLU A 60 -7.08 7.44 1.09
N ALA A 61 -7.96 6.84 0.29
CA ALA A 61 -9.20 7.46 -0.14
C ALA A 61 -10.12 7.80 1.05
N GLY A 62 -10.23 6.91 2.05
CA GLY A 62 -10.96 7.19 3.29
C GLY A 62 -10.38 8.38 4.07
N LEU A 63 -9.05 8.50 4.15
CA LEU A 63 -8.37 9.64 4.78
C LEU A 63 -8.56 10.95 4.00
N ARG A 64 -8.84 10.89 2.70
CA ARG A 64 -9.22 12.04 1.86
C ARG A 64 -10.69 12.43 2.00
N GLY A 65 -11.48 11.66 2.76
CA GLY A 65 -12.91 11.88 2.96
C GLY A 65 -13.81 11.20 1.93
N GLU A 66 -13.26 10.29 1.11
CA GLU A 66 -14.05 9.52 0.14
C GLU A 66 -14.81 8.39 0.85
N HIS A 67 -16.09 8.22 0.54
CA HIS A 67 -16.87 7.07 0.99
C HIS A 67 -16.63 5.88 0.05
N LEU A 68 -16.07 4.80 0.57
CA LEU A 68 -15.80 3.60 -0.21
C LEU A 68 -16.85 2.53 0.08
N GLU A 69 -17.59 2.15 -0.95
CA GLU A 69 -18.45 0.97 -0.92
C GLU A 69 -17.65 -0.31 -0.65
N PRO A 70 -18.27 -1.38 -0.12
CA PRO A 70 -17.63 -2.68 0.02
C PRO A 70 -17.07 -3.19 -1.31
N ASP A 71 -15.97 -3.96 -1.26
CA ASP A 71 -15.51 -4.62 -2.48
C ASP A 71 -16.57 -5.64 -2.93
N PRO A 72 -16.84 -5.77 -4.24
CA PRO A 72 -17.79 -6.76 -4.73
C PRO A 72 -17.34 -8.17 -4.33
N PRO A 73 -18.28 -9.12 -4.12
CA PRO A 73 -17.95 -10.50 -3.84
C PRO A 73 -17.03 -11.07 -4.94
N LYS A 74 -16.04 -11.87 -4.55
CA LYS A 74 -15.26 -12.64 -5.53
C LYS A 74 -16.16 -13.77 -6.06
N GLU A 75 -16.45 -13.75 -7.36
CA GLU A 75 -17.11 -14.84 -8.09
C GLU A 75 -16.21 -16.08 -8.20
#